data_AF-A0A6A6E7N6-F1
#
_entry.id   AF-A0A6A6E7N6-F1
#
_cell.length_a   1.000
_cell.length_b   1.000
_cell.length_c   1.000
_cell.angle_alpha   90.00
_cell.angle_beta   90.00
_cell.angle_gamma   90.00
#
_symmetry.space_group_name_H-M   'P 1'
#
loop_
_entity.id
_entity.type
_entity.pdbx_description
1 polymer ?
#
loop_
_entity_poly.entity_id
_entity_poly.type
_entity_poly.pdbx_seq_one_letter_code
_entity_poly.pdbx_strand_id
1 'polypeptide(L)'
;MPQKPYIAWWERPGALAPSQNHSSAPPPKPKKPPKGKSTRRRGSSVMSSIIRSQRFSRRITEHIKQKTEMSSNTEAAIRRKHGLPNDFKFIPGTFDAPCPVMSLLSHHQLMNEMKLYEERRRRFNQPKSRPGRSSLRNSEAANEISEVECETAKMKREVERIEMVGWEAERVGKEVGYLYFVGLEWEGLWEEFARSDHDLVWREKERL
;
A
#
# COMPACT_ATOMS: atom_id res chain seq x y z
N MET A 1 -21.82 -64.45 36.18
CA MET A 1 -22.13 -63.21 35.40
C MET A 1 -21.14 -63.14 34.24
N PRO A 2 -21.56 -63.39 32.98
CA PRO A 2 -20.65 -63.28 31.85
C PRO A 2 -20.30 -61.80 31.62
N GLN A 3 -18.99 -61.50 31.62
CA GLN A 3 -18.48 -60.17 31.33
C GLN A 3 -18.66 -59.87 29.84
N LYS A 4 -19.33 -58.75 29.52
CA LYS A 4 -19.48 -58.32 28.13
C LYS A 4 -18.12 -57.90 27.57
N PRO A 5 -17.71 -58.38 26.38
CA PRO A 5 -16.48 -57.93 25.75
C PRO A 5 -16.55 -56.42 25.50
N TYR A 6 -15.47 -55.72 25.83
CA TYR A 6 -15.34 -54.28 25.60
C TYR A 6 -15.21 -54.02 24.10
N ILE A 7 -16.34 -53.76 23.45
CA ILE A 7 -16.38 -53.36 22.05
C ILE A 7 -16.14 -51.85 21.99
N ALA A 8 -15.11 -51.46 21.25
CA ALA A 8 -14.78 -50.07 21.02
C ALA A 8 -15.97 -49.35 20.36
N TRP A 9 -16.17 -48.08 20.72
CA TRP A 9 -17.41 -47.37 20.36
C TRP A 9 -17.63 -47.24 18.84
N TRP A 10 -16.57 -47.29 18.03
CA TRP A 10 -16.60 -47.23 16.56
C TRP A 10 -16.96 -48.56 15.88
N GLU A 11 -16.94 -49.69 16.60
CA GLU A 11 -17.33 -51.01 16.07
C GLU A 11 -18.81 -51.33 16.35
N ARG A 12 -19.50 -50.44 17.06
CA ARG A 12 -20.94 -50.59 17.31
C ARG A 12 -21.71 -50.47 15.99
N PRO A 13 -22.68 -51.34 15.72
CA PRO A 13 -23.52 -51.21 14.53
C PRO A 13 -24.21 -49.84 14.53
N GLY A 14 -23.91 -49.01 13.51
CA GLY A 14 -24.36 -47.61 13.40
C GLY A 14 -23.32 -46.55 13.79
N ALA A 15 -22.12 -46.93 14.24
CA ALA A 15 -21.05 -45.98 14.57
C ALA A 15 -20.26 -45.47 13.35
N LEU A 16 -20.33 -46.19 12.22
CA LEU A 16 -19.83 -45.70 10.94
C LEU A 16 -20.88 -44.76 10.33
N ALA A 17 -20.46 -43.53 9.99
CA ALA A 17 -21.32 -42.56 9.32
C ALA A 17 -21.90 -43.18 8.04
N PRO A 18 -23.20 -43.03 7.77
CA PRO A 18 -23.81 -43.57 6.56
C PRO A 18 -23.03 -43.06 5.34
N SER A 19 -22.65 -43.98 4.46
CA SER A 19 -21.96 -43.64 3.21
C SER A 19 -22.77 -42.55 2.52
N GLN A 20 -22.13 -41.42 2.27
CA GLN A 20 -22.77 -40.21 1.79
C GLN A 20 -23.18 -40.43 0.33
N ASN A 21 -24.29 -41.14 0.15
CA ASN A 21 -24.91 -41.34 -1.14
C ASN A 21 -25.35 -39.96 -1.64
N HIS A 22 -24.87 -39.64 -2.84
CA HIS A 22 -25.03 -38.35 -3.49
C HIS A 22 -26.47 -37.83 -3.51
N SER A 23 -26.57 -36.50 -3.38
CA SER A 23 -27.70 -35.67 -3.82
C SER A 23 -29.03 -35.81 -3.05
N SER A 24 -29.18 -35.01 -2.00
CA SER A 24 -30.42 -34.26 -1.83
C SER A 24 -30.08 -32.83 -1.43
N ALA A 25 -30.65 -31.87 -2.14
CA ALA A 25 -30.45 -30.46 -1.87
C ALA A 25 -30.77 -30.14 -0.39
N PRO A 26 -30.03 -29.21 0.25
CA PRO A 26 -30.32 -28.83 1.61
C PRO A 26 -31.77 -28.34 1.73
N PRO A 27 -32.51 -28.73 2.79
CA PRO A 27 -33.89 -28.33 2.96
C PRO A 27 -34.00 -26.79 2.96
N PRO A 28 -35.04 -26.22 2.33
CA PRO A 28 -35.22 -24.78 2.27
C PRO A 28 -35.35 -24.23 3.69
N LYS A 29 -34.45 -23.31 4.05
CA LYS A 29 -34.45 -22.65 5.36
C LYS A 29 -35.83 -22.02 5.61
N PRO A 30 -36.42 -22.17 6.82
CA PRO A 30 -37.71 -21.56 7.12
C PRO A 30 -37.62 -20.04 6.93
N LYS A 31 -38.54 -19.49 6.13
CA LYS A 31 -38.67 -18.04 5.93
C LYS A 31 -38.99 -17.42 7.28
N LYS A 32 -38.06 -16.65 7.85
CA LYS A 32 -38.29 -15.89 9.08
C LYS A 32 -39.54 -15.02 8.86
N PRO A 33 -40.52 -15.02 9.78
CA PRO A 33 -41.67 -14.13 9.66
C PRO A 33 -41.15 -12.68 9.55
N PRO A 34 -41.77 -11.84 8.71
CA PRO A 34 -41.37 -10.45 8.61
C PRO A 34 -41.46 -9.86 10.01
N LYS A 35 -40.31 -9.46 10.57
CA LYS A 35 -40.27 -8.76 11.86
C LYS A 35 -41.24 -7.59 11.75
N GLY A 36 -42.30 -7.63 12.56
CA GLY A 36 -43.28 -6.55 12.63
C GLY A 36 -42.54 -5.21 12.73
N LYS A 37 -42.89 -4.27 11.85
CA LYS A 37 -42.27 -2.94 11.85
C LYS A 37 -42.53 -2.32 13.21
N SER A 38 -41.50 -2.32 14.07
CA SER A 38 -41.52 -1.54 15.32
C SER A 38 -41.96 -0.13 14.97
N THR A 39 -43.11 0.29 15.49
CA THR A 39 -43.61 1.65 15.37
C THR A 39 -42.68 2.55 16.18
N ARG A 40 -41.55 2.92 15.58
CA ARG A 40 -40.64 3.93 16.13
C ARG A 40 -41.47 5.18 16.40
N ARG A 41 -41.46 5.65 17.65
CA ARG A 41 -42.10 6.91 18.03
C ARG A 41 -41.65 7.99 17.04
N ARG A 42 -42.59 8.58 16.31
CA ARG A 42 -42.29 9.69 15.39
C ARG A 42 -41.79 10.84 16.27
N GLY A 43 -40.49 11.11 16.20
CA GLY A 43 -39.93 12.34 16.79
C GLY A 43 -40.57 13.57 16.16
N SER A 44 -40.32 14.75 16.73
CA SER A 44 -40.83 16.01 16.18
C SER A 44 -40.48 16.15 14.69
N SER A 45 -41.49 16.42 13.87
CA SER A 45 -41.33 16.63 12.42
C SER A 45 -40.37 17.78 12.14
N VAL A 46 -40.45 18.84 12.96
CA VAL A 46 -39.58 20.02 12.89
C VAL A 46 -38.12 19.62 13.13
N MET A 47 -37.86 18.88 14.21
CA MET A 47 -36.51 18.39 14.53
C MET A 47 -35.97 17.47 13.43
N SER A 48 -36.82 16.61 12.88
CA SER A 48 -36.45 15.74 11.75
C SER A 48 -36.09 16.55 10.49
N SER A 49 -36.80 17.64 10.21
CA SER A 49 -36.50 18.55 9.11
C SER A 49 -35.15 19.25 9.31
N ILE A 50 -34.90 19.80 10.52
CA ILE A 50 -33.63 20.44 10.89
C ILE A 50 -32.46 19.47 10.76
N ILE A 51 -32.60 18.24 11.26
CA ILE A 51 -31.54 17.23 11.15
C ILE A 51 -31.27 16.88 9.68
N ARG A 52 -32.31 16.77 8.85
CA ARG A 52 -32.15 16.49 7.42
C ARG A 52 -31.46 17.64 6.69
N SER A 53 -31.85 18.88 6.96
CA SER A 53 -31.22 20.05 6.34
C SER A 53 -29.74 20.15 6.74
N GLN A 54 -29.42 19.99 8.02
CA GLN A 54 -28.02 19.99 8.48
C GLN A 54 -27.20 18.86 7.85
N ARG A 55 -27.75 17.64 7.79
CA ARG A 55 -27.07 16.51 7.12
C ARG A 55 -26.87 16.77 5.64
N PHE A 56 -27.83 17.38 4.97
CA PHE A 56 -27.72 17.74 3.56
C PHE A 56 -26.63 18.79 3.34
N SER A 57 -26.63 19.88 4.12
CA SER A 57 -25.58 20.91 4.08
C SER A 57 -24.20 20.32 4.34
N ARG A 58 -24.05 19.44 5.35
CA ARG A 58 -22.77 18.76 5.63
C ARG A 58 -22.29 17.92 4.45
N ARG A 59 -23.19 17.13 3.84
CA ARG A 59 -22.85 16.33 2.65
C ARG A 59 -22.39 17.20 1.48
N ILE A 60 -23.04 18.35 1.25
CA ILE A 60 -22.61 19.29 0.21
C ILE A 60 -21.21 19.82 0.53
N THR A 61 -20.95 20.26 1.76
CA THR A 61 -19.64 20.80 2.14
C THR A 61 -18.55 19.73 2.07
N GLU A 62 -18.82 18.51 2.49
CA GLU A 62 -17.90 17.37 2.40
C GLU A 62 -17.61 17.04 0.94
N HIS A 63 -18.63 17.02 0.08
CA HIS A 63 -18.46 16.78 -1.34
C HIS A 63 -17.61 17.87 -2.02
N ILE A 64 -17.85 19.14 -1.70
CA ILE A 64 -17.03 20.25 -2.21
C ILE A 64 -15.58 20.09 -1.75
N LYS A 65 -15.36 19.81 -0.46
CA LYS A 65 -14.01 19.60 0.11
C LYS A 65 -13.28 18.45 -0.59
N GLN A 66 -13.94 17.31 -0.74
CA GLN A 66 -13.36 16.16 -1.45
C GLN A 66 -13.05 16.50 -2.91
N LYS A 67 -13.95 17.20 -3.60
CA LYS A 67 -13.71 17.63 -4.98
C LYS A 67 -12.50 18.56 -5.08
N THR A 68 -12.37 19.54 -4.20
CA THR A 68 -11.22 20.46 -4.18
C THR A 68 -9.91 19.75 -3.87
N GLU A 69 -9.92 18.80 -2.93
CA GLU A 69 -8.74 18.02 -2.55
C GLU A 69 -8.30 17.09 -3.69
N MET A 70 -9.24 16.40 -4.33
CA MET A 70 -8.97 15.59 -5.50
C MET A 70 -8.38 16.42 -6.64
N SER A 71 -8.98 17.57 -6.96
CA SER A 71 -8.45 18.48 -7.99
C SER A 71 -7.03 18.93 -7.66
N SER A 72 -6.77 19.39 -6.43
CA SER A 72 -5.44 19.83 -5.99
C SER A 72 -4.40 18.71 -6.07
N ASN A 73 -4.75 17.50 -5.63
CA ASN A 73 -3.86 16.33 -5.71
C ASN A 73 -3.55 15.94 -7.15
N THR A 74 -4.57 15.92 -8.03
CA THR A 74 -4.37 15.63 -9.45
C THR A 74 -3.52 16.69 -10.13
N GLU A 75 -3.74 17.96 -9.82
CA GLU A 75 -2.96 19.08 -10.34
C GLU A 75 -1.49 18.95 -9.92
N ALA A 76 -1.22 18.73 -8.64
CA ALA A 76 0.13 18.53 -8.12
C ALA A 76 0.83 17.31 -8.74
N ALA A 77 0.10 16.23 -9.01
CA ALA A 77 0.63 15.06 -9.70
C ALA A 77 1.00 15.36 -11.15
N ILE A 78 0.16 16.08 -11.88
CA ILE A 78 0.41 16.48 -13.27
C ILE A 78 1.60 17.45 -13.34
N ARG A 79 1.66 18.45 -12.45
CA ARG A 79 2.80 19.38 -12.37
C ARG A 79 4.12 18.63 -12.17
N ARG A 80 4.17 17.69 -11.21
CA ARG A 80 5.37 16.86 -10.98
C ARG A 80 5.73 15.98 -12.16
N LYS A 81 4.75 15.34 -12.80
CA LYS A 81 4.99 14.45 -13.95
C LYS A 81 5.52 15.18 -15.17
N HIS A 82 5.05 16.40 -15.41
CA HIS A 82 5.35 17.18 -16.62
C HIS A 82 6.33 18.33 -16.37
N GLY A 83 6.85 18.49 -15.15
CA GLY A 83 7.79 19.56 -14.80
C GLY A 83 7.19 20.97 -14.97
N LEU A 84 5.89 21.13 -14.73
CA LEU A 84 5.22 22.42 -14.94
C LEU A 84 5.55 23.41 -13.80
N PRO A 85 5.81 24.69 -14.11
CA PRO A 85 6.05 25.71 -13.10
C PRO A 85 4.79 26.00 -12.28
N ASN A 86 4.96 26.55 -11.08
CA ASN A 86 3.84 26.81 -10.18
C ASN A 86 2.84 27.85 -10.71
N ASP A 87 3.33 28.71 -11.62
CA ASP A 87 2.55 29.78 -12.25
C ASP A 87 1.74 29.29 -13.46
N PHE A 88 1.90 28.02 -13.86
CA PHE A 88 1.12 27.43 -14.93
C PHE A 88 -0.36 27.36 -14.53
N LYS A 89 -1.22 28.05 -15.28
CA LYS A 89 -2.65 28.10 -15.04
C LYS A 89 -3.36 26.99 -15.82
N PHE A 90 -3.93 26.02 -15.10
CA PHE A 90 -4.85 25.06 -15.69
C PHE A 90 -6.16 25.74 -16.07
N ILE A 91 -6.76 25.30 -17.20
CA ILE A 91 -8.04 25.82 -17.67
C ILE A 91 -9.12 25.45 -16.63
N PRO A 92 -10.00 26.38 -16.23
CA PRO A 92 -11.10 26.07 -15.33
C PRO A 92 -11.93 24.89 -15.85
N GLY A 93 -12.20 23.90 -14.98
CA GLY A 93 -12.99 22.73 -15.34
C GLY A 93 -12.23 21.56 -15.95
N THR A 94 -10.90 21.64 -16.14
CA THR A 94 -10.09 20.49 -16.63
C THR A 94 -10.28 19.23 -15.80
N PHE A 95 -10.50 19.37 -14.50
CA PHE A 95 -10.63 18.24 -13.56
C PHE A 95 -12.09 17.86 -13.28
N ASP A 96 -13.06 18.58 -13.84
CA ASP A 96 -14.49 18.32 -13.58
C ASP A 96 -15.03 17.12 -14.34
N ALA A 97 -14.44 16.79 -15.48
CA ALA A 97 -14.79 15.64 -16.31
C ALA A 97 -13.57 14.74 -16.49
N PRO A 98 -13.34 13.75 -15.61
CA PRO A 98 -12.25 12.80 -15.82
C PRO A 98 -12.44 12.10 -17.16
N CYS A 99 -11.36 11.99 -17.92
CA CYS A 99 -11.38 11.30 -19.21
C CYS A 99 -11.86 9.86 -18.99
N PRO A 100 -12.81 9.34 -19.80
CA PRO A 100 -13.31 7.99 -19.62
C PRO A 100 -12.15 6.99 -19.66
N VAL A 101 -12.16 6.02 -18.75
CA VAL A 101 -11.08 5.02 -18.61
C VAL A 101 -10.80 4.30 -19.93
N MET A 102 -11.84 4.03 -20.72
CA MET A 102 -11.71 3.39 -22.04
C MET A 102 -10.91 4.24 -23.03
N SER A 103 -11.08 5.57 -23.02
CA SER A 103 -10.32 6.48 -23.88
C SER A 103 -8.85 6.56 -23.47
N LEU A 104 -8.55 6.49 -22.17
CA LEU A 104 -7.19 6.42 -21.67
C LEU A 104 -6.50 5.11 -22.06
N LEU A 105 -7.21 3.98 -21.94
CA LEU A 105 -6.70 2.67 -22.34
C LEU A 105 -6.42 2.60 -23.84
N SER A 106 -7.35 3.07 -24.68
CA SER A 106 -7.15 3.08 -26.13
C SER A 106 -6.00 3.99 -26.54
N HIS A 107 -5.89 5.18 -25.94
CA HIS A 107 -4.77 6.08 -26.20
C HIS A 107 -3.43 5.46 -25.77
N HIS A 108 -3.37 4.81 -24.61
CA HIS A 108 -2.16 4.13 -24.15
C HIS A 108 -1.76 2.96 -25.08
N GLN A 109 -2.72 2.17 -25.54
CA GLN A 109 -2.47 1.11 -26.52
C GLN A 109 -1.90 1.69 -27.81
N LEU A 110 -2.52 2.74 -28.36
CA LEU A 110 -2.07 3.42 -29.56
C LEU A 110 -0.65 3.98 -29.40
N MET A 111 -0.34 4.63 -28.27
CA MET A 111 1.01 5.13 -27.99
C MET A 111 2.05 4.00 -27.93
N ASN A 112 1.70 2.83 -27.38
CA ASN A 112 2.60 1.68 -27.36
C ASN A 112 2.80 1.08 -28.76
N GLU A 113 1.75 1.00 -29.56
CA GLU A 113 1.84 0.56 -30.95
C GLU A 113 2.72 1.50 -31.79
N MET A 114 2.57 2.81 -31.60
CA MET A 114 3.42 3.81 -32.25
C MET A 114 4.89 3.63 -31.86
N LYS A 115 5.20 3.44 -30.58
CA LYS A 115 6.58 3.15 -30.13
C LYS A 115 7.13 1.88 -30.78
N LEU A 116 6.35 0.80 -30.83
CA LEU A 116 6.77 -0.45 -31.47
C LEU A 116 6.98 -0.28 -32.99
N TYR A 117 6.16 0.53 -33.64
CA TYR A 117 6.32 0.88 -35.05
C TYR A 117 7.59 1.70 -35.29
N GLU A 118 7.84 2.73 -34.47
CA GLU A 118 9.06 3.52 -34.52
C GLU A 118 10.31 2.67 -34.26
N GLU A 119 10.28 1.76 -33.28
CA GLU A 119 11.37 0.81 -33.03
C GLU A 119 11.63 -0.11 -34.22
N ARG A 120 10.58 -0.56 -34.92
CA ARG A 120 10.74 -1.35 -36.16
C ARG A 120 11.34 -0.51 -37.28
N ARG A 121 10.85 0.72 -37.45
CA ARG A 121 11.36 1.64 -38.46
C ARG A 121 12.84 1.99 -38.22
N ARG A 122 13.25 2.23 -36.97
CA ARG A 122 14.67 2.44 -36.59
C ARG A 122 15.55 1.24 -36.90
N ARG A 123 14.98 0.03 -36.91
CA ARG A 123 15.64 -1.23 -37.31
C ARG A 123 15.50 -1.54 -38.80
N PHE A 124 15.06 -0.60 -39.62
CA PHE A 124 14.79 -0.84 -41.04
C PHE A 124 13.87 -2.06 -41.29
N ASN A 125 12.86 -2.22 -40.42
CA ASN A 125 11.92 -3.35 -40.42
C ASN A 125 12.56 -4.74 -40.17
N GLN A 126 13.80 -4.79 -39.69
CA GLN A 126 14.40 -6.04 -39.24
C GLN A 126 13.72 -6.57 -37.97
N PRO A 127 13.61 -7.90 -37.80
CA PRO A 127 13.06 -8.50 -36.60
C PRO A 127 13.89 -8.11 -35.36
N LYS A 128 13.22 -8.00 -34.21
CA LYS A 128 13.86 -7.73 -32.91
C LYS A 128 14.89 -8.84 -32.66
N SER A 129 16.14 -8.48 -32.34
CA SER A 129 17.12 -9.46 -31.91
C SER A 129 16.52 -10.28 -30.78
N ARG A 130 16.66 -11.60 -30.85
CA ARG A 130 16.20 -12.47 -29.75
C ARG A 130 16.93 -11.99 -28.49
N PRO A 131 16.22 -11.83 -27.36
CA PRO A 131 16.91 -11.55 -26.11
C PRO A 131 18.00 -12.60 -25.92
N GLY A 132 19.16 -12.15 -25.42
CA GLY A 132 20.26 -13.05 -25.11
C GLY A 132 19.75 -14.22 -24.26
N ARG A 133 20.38 -15.39 -24.42
CA ARG A 133 20.13 -16.52 -23.53
C ARG A 133 20.31 -16.02 -22.09
N SER A 134 19.34 -16.30 -21.22
CA SER A 134 19.34 -15.83 -19.83
C SER A 134 20.66 -16.15 -19.13
N SER A 135 21.05 -15.35 -18.14
CA SER A 135 22.30 -15.52 -17.38
C SER A 135 22.46 -16.94 -16.79
N LEU A 136 21.33 -17.63 -16.54
CA LEU A 136 21.31 -19.03 -16.12
C LEU A 136 21.99 -19.97 -17.13
N ARG A 137 21.89 -19.71 -18.43
CA ARG A 137 22.54 -20.53 -19.46
C ARG A 137 24.04 -20.26 -19.61
N ASN A 138 24.52 -19.12 -19.10
CA ASN A 138 25.95 -18.80 -19.10
C ASN A 138 26.67 -19.32 -17.84
N SER A 139 25.94 -19.90 -16.88
CA SER A 139 26.54 -20.49 -15.67
C SER A 139 27.37 -21.75 -15.94
N GLU A 140 27.13 -22.46 -17.05
CA GLU A 140 27.99 -23.58 -17.49
C GLU A 140 29.37 -23.13 -17.99
N ALA A 141 29.56 -21.83 -18.28
CA ALA A 141 30.83 -21.25 -18.71
C ALA A 141 31.52 -20.40 -17.62
N ALA A 142 30.95 -20.31 -16.42
CA ALA A 142 31.38 -19.39 -15.36
C ALA A 142 32.44 -19.99 -14.41
N ASN A 143 33.38 -20.78 -14.91
CA ASN A 143 34.49 -21.32 -14.11
C ASN A 143 35.72 -20.39 -14.06
N GLU A 144 35.65 -19.17 -14.60
CA GLU A 144 36.73 -18.18 -14.51
C GLU A 144 36.19 -16.81 -14.11
N ILE A 145 35.74 -16.67 -12.86
CA ILE A 145 35.70 -15.36 -12.22
C ILE A 145 37.04 -15.23 -11.49
N SER A 146 37.92 -14.38 -12.01
CA SER A 146 39.19 -14.05 -11.36
C SER A 146 38.91 -13.53 -9.95
N GLU A 147 39.68 -14.03 -8.96
CA GLU A 147 39.51 -13.70 -7.53
C GLU A 147 39.48 -12.19 -7.25
N VAL A 148 40.14 -11.40 -8.12
CA VAL A 148 40.20 -9.92 -8.08
C VAL A 148 38.84 -9.26 -8.32
N GLU A 149 37.98 -9.83 -9.17
CA GLU A 149 36.62 -9.31 -9.41
C GLU A 149 35.68 -9.59 -8.24
N CYS A 150 35.94 -10.67 -7.49
CA CYS A 150 35.17 -11.04 -6.31
C CYS A 150 35.48 -10.11 -5.12
N GLU A 151 36.74 -9.73 -4.93
CA GLU A 151 37.17 -8.82 -3.87
C GLU A 151 36.67 -7.38 -4.10
N THR A 152 36.74 -6.89 -5.33
CA THR A 152 36.22 -5.56 -5.68
C THR A 152 34.69 -5.48 -5.55
N ALA A 153 33.96 -6.55 -5.87
CA ALA A 153 32.51 -6.63 -5.65
C ALA A 153 32.15 -6.69 -4.16
N LYS A 154 32.97 -7.32 -3.31
CA LYS A 154 32.78 -7.32 -1.85
C LYS A 154 33.03 -5.95 -1.25
N MET A 155 34.09 -5.24 -1.66
CA MET A 155 34.36 -3.87 -1.20
C MET A 155 33.22 -2.92 -1.56
N LYS A 156 32.68 -2.97 -2.79
CA LYS A 156 31.56 -2.12 -3.19
C LYS A 156 30.32 -2.33 -2.33
N ARG A 157 29.98 -3.60 -2.05
CA ARG A 157 28.84 -3.94 -1.19
C ARG A 157 29.03 -3.50 0.26
N GLU A 158 30.27 -3.52 0.76
CA GLU A 158 30.56 -3.08 2.13
C GLU A 158 30.45 -1.54 2.25
N VAL A 159 30.92 -0.80 1.25
CA VAL A 159 30.75 0.67 1.20
C VAL A 159 29.27 1.04 1.14
N GLU A 160 28.48 0.40 0.26
CA GLU A 160 27.03 0.61 0.17
C GLU A 160 26.32 0.29 1.50
N ARG A 161 26.79 -0.73 2.23
CA ARG A 161 26.23 -1.09 3.53
C ARG A 161 26.53 -0.04 4.59
N ILE A 162 27.76 0.47 4.62
CA ILE A 162 28.17 1.53 5.57
C ILE A 162 27.39 2.82 5.30
N GLU A 163 27.21 3.19 4.03
CA GLU A 163 26.40 4.35 3.65
C GLU A 163 24.94 4.18 4.09
N MET A 164 24.33 3.03 3.82
CA MET A 164 22.95 2.75 4.24
C MET A 164 22.78 2.81 5.76
N VAL A 165 23.71 2.25 6.52
CA VAL A 165 23.67 2.29 7.99
C VAL A 165 23.86 3.71 8.52
N GLY A 166 24.74 4.51 7.90
CA GLY A 166 24.95 5.92 8.26
C GLY A 166 23.68 6.76 8.06
N TRP A 167 23.00 6.58 6.92
CA TRP A 167 21.73 7.26 6.63
C TRP A 167 20.62 6.88 7.63
N GLU A 168 20.55 5.61 8.01
CA GLU A 168 19.53 5.14 8.93
C GLU A 168 19.80 5.59 10.38
N ALA A 169 21.07 5.64 10.80
CA ALA A 169 21.47 6.22 12.08
C ALA A 169 21.19 7.73 12.16
N GLU A 170 21.43 8.48 11.08
CA GLU A 170 21.12 9.92 11.01
C GLU A 170 19.60 10.16 11.07
N ARG A 171 18.80 9.34 10.40
CA ARG A 171 17.33 9.42 10.45
C ARG A 171 16.81 9.15 11.87
N VAL A 172 17.28 8.08 12.50
CA VAL A 172 16.88 7.73 13.88
C VAL A 172 17.36 8.81 14.86
N GLY A 173 18.57 9.35 14.68
CA GLY A 173 19.07 10.48 15.47
C GLY A 173 18.17 11.71 15.38
N LYS A 174 17.71 12.07 14.18
CA LYS A 174 16.74 13.18 13.98
C LYS A 174 15.39 12.89 14.61
N GLU A 175 14.86 11.68 14.46
CA GLU A 175 13.56 11.29 15.03
C GLU A 175 13.57 11.25 16.56
N VAL A 176 14.61 10.64 17.16
CA VAL A 176 14.79 10.60 18.62
C VAL A 176 15.09 11.98 19.17
N GLY A 177 15.94 12.75 18.49
CA GLY A 177 16.17 14.15 18.80
C GLY A 177 14.85 14.87 18.93
N TYR A 178 14.01 14.82 17.89
CA TYR A 178 12.69 15.47 17.82
C TYR A 178 11.77 15.12 18.99
N LEU A 179 11.88 13.91 19.55
CA LEU A 179 11.10 13.49 20.72
C LEU A 179 11.55 14.14 22.03
N TYR A 180 12.84 14.45 22.19
CA TYR A 180 13.40 14.99 23.43
C TYR A 180 13.55 16.51 23.44
N PHE A 181 13.66 17.16 22.28
CA PHE A 181 13.88 18.62 22.20
C PHE A 181 12.85 19.32 21.31
N VAL A 182 11.56 19.21 21.66
CA VAL A 182 10.53 20.03 21.00
C VAL A 182 10.60 21.46 21.55
N GLY A 183 11.14 22.40 20.76
CA GLY A 183 10.91 23.84 20.96
C GLY A 183 12.11 24.79 20.96
N LEU A 184 13.34 24.34 20.72
CA LEU A 184 14.51 25.21 20.58
C LEU A 184 15.18 25.00 19.22
N GLU A 185 15.54 26.11 18.56
CA GLU A 185 16.12 26.15 17.22
C GLU A 185 17.32 25.20 17.09
N TRP A 186 17.17 24.20 16.22
CA TRP A 186 17.94 22.96 16.18
C TRP A 186 19.18 23.01 15.29
N GLU A 187 19.77 24.19 15.07
CA GLU A 187 20.83 24.34 14.07
C GLU A 187 22.25 24.39 14.64
N GLY A 188 22.43 24.33 15.97
CA GLY A 188 23.78 24.40 16.58
C GLY A 188 24.14 23.34 17.63
N LEU A 189 23.17 22.68 18.26
CA LEU A 189 23.43 21.85 19.45
C LEU A 189 23.91 20.41 19.17
N TRP A 190 23.86 19.96 17.91
CA TRP A 190 24.26 18.59 17.56
C TRP A 190 25.78 18.37 17.65
N GLU A 191 26.59 19.37 17.34
CA GLU A 191 28.06 19.26 17.46
C GLU A 191 28.52 19.23 18.91
N GLU A 192 27.79 19.89 19.82
CA GLU A 192 28.10 19.90 21.26
C GLU A 192 27.64 18.60 21.95
N PHE A 193 26.48 18.05 21.56
CA PHE A 193 26.00 16.77 22.07
C PHE A 193 26.93 15.60 21.70
N ALA A 194 27.42 15.58 20.45
CA ALA A 194 28.38 14.58 19.97
C ALA A 194 29.76 14.66 20.67
N ARG A 195 30.10 15.80 21.28
CA ARG A 195 31.32 16.01 22.08
C ARG A 195 31.10 15.80 23.58
N SER A 196 29.86 15.71 24.05
CA SER A 196 29.56 15.55 25.47
C SER A 196 29.83 14.12 25.94
N ASP A 197 30.61 13.99 27.01
CA ASP A 197 30.92 12.70 27.64
C ASP A 197 29.63 12.05 28.18
N HIS A 198 29.28 10.89 27.63
CA HIS A 198 28.00 10.22 27.90
C HIS A 198 27.81 9.77 29.35
N ASP A 199 28.88 9.78 30.15
CA ASP A 199 28.87 9.39 31.56
C ASP A 199 28.37 10.50 32.51
N LEU A 200 28.14 11.73 32.02
CA LEU A 200 27.72 12.88 32.84
C LEU A 200 26.19 13.11 32.90
N VAL A 201 25.37 12.30 32.23
CA VAL A 201 23.91 12.45 32.29
C VAL A 201 23.36 11.87 33.60
N TRP A 202 23.46 12.66 34.67
CA TRP A 202 22.83 12.35 35.95
C TRP A 202 21.32 12.53 35.83
N ARG A 203 20.54 11.43 35.89
CA ARG A 203 19.09 11.49 36.05
C ARG A 203 18.77 11.82 37.51
N GLU A 204 18.38 13.06 37.77
CA GLU A 204 17.79 13.42 39.05
C GLU A 204 16.46 12.66 39.20
N LYS A 205 16.45 11.64 40.08
CA LYS A 205 15.21 11.02 40.55
C LYS A 205 14.55 12.01 41.50
N GLU A 206 13.41 12.55 41.10
CA GLU A 206 12.50 13.27 41.98
C GLU A 206 12.33 12.51 43.30
N ARG A 207 12.73 13.12 44.41
CA ARG A 207 12.28 12.73 45.74
C ARG A 207 11.12 13.63 46.13
N LEU A 208 10.01 12.96 46.46
CA LEU A 208 8.79 13.43 47.10
C LEU A 208 9.04 14.44 48.23
#